data_AF-A0A010THK2-F1
#
_entry.id   AF-A0A010THK2-F1
#
_cell.length_a   1.000
_cell.length_b   1.000
_cell.length_c   1.000
_cell.angle_alpha   90.00
_cell.angle_beta   90.00
_cell.angle_gamma   90.00
#
_symmetry.space_group_name_H-M   'P 1'
#
loop_
_entity.id
_entity.type
_entity.pdbx_description
1 polymer ?
#
loop_
_entity_poly.entity_id
_entity_poly.type
_entity_poly.pdbx_seq_one_letter_code
_entity_poly.pdbx_strand_id
1 'polypeptide(L)'
;MDAGNVSAIISAVAGISGVLLGNSFVAIKEYLGSRTKRKKDTAYLGIIVVSHLERFANGCLHVACDDGTEYGRPAGNNGEENVPTTIHPEFQPLDISVDWKLLPKDLIYSILWLPDKQEQLHSRLAGIEEYSYDPPEHTEYFWVRRRGYAELGLQASDLARRLRMHAGIPLEEHLPDEWNRDQHMKDVIKNIDAKREAHERRRSENPIQLQF
;
A
#
# COMPACT_ATOMS: atom_id res chain seq x y z
N MET A 1 55.89 1.99 51.05
CA MET A 1 54.44 1.88 50.87
C MET A 1 53.93 0.94 51.95
N ASP A 2 53.13 1.43 52.89
CA ASP A 2 52.59 0.59 53.97
C ASP A 2 51.60 -0.42 53.40
N ALA A 3 51.70 -1.68 53.84
CA ALA A 3 50.89 -2.79 53.35
C ALA A 3 49.37 -2.53 53.47
N GLY A 4 48.95 -1.70 54.44
CA GLY A 4 47.55 -1.28 54.61
C GLY A 4 47.01 -0.45 53.44
N ASN A 5 47.82 0.44 52.85
CA ASN A 5 47.40 1.27 51.72
C ASN A 5 47.23 0.44 50.44
N VAL A 6 48.06 -0.58 50.25
CA VAL A 6 47.98 -1.48 49.08
C VAL A 6 46.69 -2.30 49.12
N SER A 7 46.33 -2.84 50.29
CA SER A 7 45.08 -3.61 50.47
C SER A 7 43.81 -2.76 50.25
N ALA A 8 43.82 -1.51 50.74
CA ALA A 8 42.72 -0.58 50.56
C ALA A 8 42.51 -0.21 49.08
N ILE A 9 43.59 0.03 48.33
CA ILE A 9 43.52 0.34 46.90
C ILE A 9 42.99 -0.86 46.11
N ILE A 10 43.48 -2.07 46.38
CA ILE A 10 43.02 -3.30 45.71
C ILE A 10 41.52 -3.50 45.96
N SER A 11 41.06 -3.35 47.20
CA SER A 11 39.64 -3.51 47.57
C SER A 11 38.74 -2.47 46.88
N ALA A 12 39.19 -1.21 46.83
CA ALA A 12 38.46 -0.14 46.15
C ALA A 12 38.35 -0.38 44.63
N VAL A 13 39.45 -0.78 43.98
CA VAL A 13 39.46 -1.10 42.54
C VAL A 13 38.59 -2.31 42.25
N ALA A 14 38.63 -3.36 43.08
CA ALA A 14 37.79 -4.54 42.92
C ALA A 14 36.29 -4.20 43.06
N GLY A 15 35.92 -3.37 44.05
CA GLY A 15 34.54 -2.91 44.24
C GLY A 15 34.02 -2.10 43.06
N ILE A 16 34.79 -1.11 42.58
CA ILE A 16 34.41 -0.28 41.42
C ILE A 16 34.31 -1.14 40.16
N SER A 17 35.27 -2.04 39.94
CA SER A 17 35.28 -2.92 38.77
C SER A 17 34.07 -3.86 38.76
N GLY A 18 33.69 -4.39 39.92
CA GLY A 18 32.48 -5.22 40.06
C GLY A 18 31.20 -4.47 39.69
N VAL A 19 31.06 -3.23 40.14
CA VAL A 19 29.88 -2.39 39.81
C VAL A 19 29.84 -2.04 38.32
N LEU A 20 30.98 -1.67 37.73
CA LEU A 20 31.07 -1.33 36.30
C LEU A 20 30.74 -2.54 35.41
N LEU A 21 31.28 -3.72 35.74
CA LEU A 21 31.01 -4.96 35.01
C LEU A 21 29.55 -5.39 35.16
N GLY A 22 28.98 -5.30 36.36
CA GLY A 22 27.57 -5.59 36.63
C GLY A 22 26.63 -4.71 35.81
N ASN A 23 26.83 -3.39 35.86
CA ASN A 23 26.01 -2.44 35.10
C ASN A 23 26.17 -2.63 33.58
N SER A 24 27.39 -2.92 33.11
CA SER A 24 27.65 -3.18 31.68
C SER A 24 26.91 -4.42 31.20
N PHE A 25 26.91 -5.50 31.99
CA PHE A 25 26.19 -6.73 31.65
C PHE A 25 24.67 -6.52 31.58
N VAL A 26 24.10 -5.75 32.51
CA VAL A 26 22.67 -5.39 32.50
C VAL A 26 22.35 -4.56 31.24
N ALA A 27 23.13 -3.52 30.95
CA ALA A 27 22.92 -2.69 29.78
C ALA A 27 22.99 -3.49 28.46
N ILE A 28 23.94 -4.43 28.35
CA ILE A 28 24.06 -5.32 27.18
C ILE A 28 22.84 -6.24 27.08
N LYS A 29 22.41 -6.86 28.18
CA LYS A 29 21.24 -7.76 28.20
C LYS A 29 19.96 -7.02 27.83
N GLU A 30 19.74 -5.83 28.38
CA GLU A 30 18.60 -4.97 28.05
C GLU A 30 18.64 -4.54 26.59
N TYR A 31 19.81 -4.20 26.07
CA TYR A 31 19.98 -3.85 24.67
C TYR A 31 19.64 -5.01 23.73
N LEU A 32 20.14 -6.22 24.02
CA LEU A 32 19.85 -7.41 23.21
C LEU A 32 18.37 -7.83 23.31
N GLY A 33 17.82 -7.79 24.52
CA GLY A 33 16.41 -8.11 24.78
C GLY A 33 15.46 -7.14 24.08
N SER A 34 15.72 -5.83 24.20
CA SER A 34 14.93 -4.79 23.55
C SER A 34 15.00 -4.88 22.02
N ARG A 35 16.18 -5.17 21.45
CA ARG A 35 16.30 -5.39 20.00
C ARG A 35 15.52 -6.61 19.51
N THR A 36 15.60 -7.73 20.24
CA THR A 36 14.88 -8.95 19.88
C THR A 36 13.37 -8.75 19.95
N LYS A 37 12.91 -8.08 21.02
CA LYS A 37 11.50 -7.71 21.18
C LYS A 37 11.05 -6.80 20.04
N ARG A 38 11.78 -5.71 19.77
CA ARG A 38 11.47 -4.79 18.67
C ARG A 38 11.39 -5.50 17.31
N LYS A 39 12.27 -6.47 17.03
CA LYS A 39 12.22 -7.27 15.80
C LYS A 39 10.93 -8.09 15.70
N LYS A 40 10.53 -8.77 16.77
CA LYS A 40 9.28 -9.56 16.82
C LYS A 40 8.06 -8.67 16.66
N ASP A 41 8.03 -7.53 17.35
CA ASP A 41 6.92 -6.58 17.29
C ASP A 41 6.81 -5.95 15.89
N THR A 42 7.95 -5.65 15.25
CA THR A 42 8.00 -5.14 13.86
C THR A 42 7.52 -6.20 12.87
N ALA A 43 7.89 -7.46 13.06
CA ALA A 43 7.42 -8.56 12.22
C ALA A 43 5.90 -8.77 12.36
N TYR A 44 5.39 -8.75 13.59
CA TYR A 44 3.95 -8.84 13.85
C TYR A 44 3.17 -7.71 13.17
N LEU A 45 3.61 -6.45 13.37
CA LEU A 45 3.02 -5.30 12.67
C LEU A 45 3.07 -5.50 11.16
N GLY A 46 4.22 -5.90 10.63
CA GLY A 46 4.42 -6.16 9.21
C GLY A 46 3.42 -7.16 8.66
N ILE A 47 3.24 -8.31 9.32
CA ILE A 47 2.31 -9.36 8.90
C ILE A 47 0.88 -8.82 8.81
N ILE A 48 0.42 -8.12 9.85
CA ILE A 48 -0.95 -7.58 9.90
C ILE A 48 -1.14 -6.53 8.80
N VAL A 49 -0.28 -5.51 8.75
CA VAL A 49 -0.47 -4.38 7.82
C VAL A 49 -0.27 -4.82 6.37
N VAL A 50 0.68 -5.74 6.08
CA VAL A 50 0.82 -6.34 4.74
C VAL A 50 -0.48 -7.04 4.33
N SER A 51 -1.09 -7.85 5.20
CA SER A 51 -2.36 -8.52 4.89
C SER A 51 -3.47 -7.54 4.50
N HIS A 52 -3.58 -6.40 5.20
CA HIS A 52 -4.56 -5.37 4.84
C HIS A 52 -4.23 -4.68 3.50
N LEU A 53 -2.95 -4.38 3.24
CA LEU A 53 -2.51 -3.80 1.96
C LEU A 53 -2.77 -4.75 0.78
N GLU A 54 -2.53 -6.05 0.95
CA GLU A 54 -2.80 -7.06 -0.07
C GLU A 54 -4.30 -7.21 -0.34
N ARG A 55 -5.13 -7.20 0.70
CA ARG A 55 -6.59 -7.20 0.54
C ARG A 55 -7.09 -5.96 -0.20
N PHE A 56 -6.55 -4.79 0.13
CA PHE A 56 -6.86 -3.56 -0.57
C PHE A 56 -6.45 -3.64 -2.05
N ALA A 57 -5.22 -4.08 -2.34
CA ALA A 57 -4.73 -4.26 -3.70
C ALA A 57 -5.58 -5.25 -4.53
N ASN A 58 -6.06 -6.34 -3.93
CA ASN A 58 -6.98 -7.28 -4.58
C ASN A 58 -8.33 -6.61 -4.91
N GLY A 59 -8.89 -5.84 -3.98
CA GLY A 59 -10.10 -5.07 -4.26
C GLY A 59 -9.90 -4.02 -5.35
N CYS A 60 -8.74 -3.38 -5.39
CA CYS A 60 -8.37 -2.45 -6.45
C CYS A 60 -8.33 -3.13 -7.81
N LEU A 61 -7.80 -4.36 -7.88
CA LEU A 61 -7.85 -5.16 -9.11
C LEU A 61 -9.29 -5.43 -9.55
N HIS A 62 -10.19 -5.81 -8.63
CA HIS A 62 -11.58 -6.06 -9.00
C HIS A 62 -12.22 -4.81 -9.64
N VAL A 63 -11.99 -3.63 -9.07
CA VAL A 63 -12.45 -2.36 -9.65
C VAL A 63 -11.76 -2.03 -10.98
N ALA A 64 -10.47 -2.34 -11.11
CA ALA A 64 -9.72 -2.14 -12.35
C ALA A 64 -10.24 -3.02 -13.51
N CYS A 65 -10.79 -4.19 -13.20
CA CYS A 65 -11.38 -5.11 -14.15
C CYS A 65 -12.84 -4.78 -14.49
N ASP A 66 -13.55 -4.05 -13.62
CA ASP A 66 -14.96 -3.69 -13.79
C ASP A 66 -15.15 -2.66 -14.91
N ASP A 67 -15.68 -3.11 -16.04
CA ASP A 67 -15.97 -2.32 -17.23
C ASP A 67 -17.44 -1.92 -17.35
N GLY A 68 -18.24 -2.15 -16.30
CA GLY A 68 -19.65 -1.81 -16.26
C GLY A 68 -20.56 -2.82 -16.95
N THR A 69 -20.04 -4.00 -17.32
CA THR A 69 -20.80 -5.06 -17.97
C THR A 69 -21.02 -6.27 -17.04
N GLU A 70 -22.13 -6.98 -17.26
CA GLU A 70 -22.44 -8.28 -16.68
C GLU A 70 -22.78 -9.27 -17.80
N TYR A 71 -22.16 -10.45 -17.80
CA TYR A 71 -22.31 -11.46 -18.86
C TYR A 71 -22.10 -10.92 -20.29
N GLY A 72 -21.22 -9.92 -20.45
CA GLY A 72 -20.89 -9.30 -21.73
C GLY A 72 -21.94 -8.31 -22.26
N ARG A 73 -22.86 -7.86 -21.40
CA ARG A 73 -23.85 -6.81 -21.70
C ARG A 73 -23.77 -5.70 -20.66
N PRO A 74 -24.22 -4.47 -20.96
CA PRO A 74 -24.29 -3.42 -19.95
C PRO A 74 -25.03 -3.89 -18.69
N ALA A 75 -24.52 -3.57 -17.50
CA ALA A 75 -25.05 -4.12 -16.25
C ALA A 75 -26.30 -3.38 -15.73
N GLY A 76 -26.58 -2.18 -16.25
CA GLY A 76 -27.64 -1.29 -15.81
C GLY A 76 -28.80 -1.23 -16.80
N ASN A 77 -29.92 -0.70 -16.33
CA ASN A 77 -31.12 -0.43 -17.12
C ASN A 77 -31.51 -1.58 -18.07
N ASN A 78 -31.65 -2.81 -17.54
CA ASN A 78 -31.99 -4.02 -18.31
C ASN A 78 -31.04 -4.35 -19.50
N GLY A 79 -29.77 -3.97 -19.43
CA GLY A 79 -28.81 -4.23 -20.51
C GLY A 79 -28.55 -3.04 -21.42
N GLU A 80 -29.02 -1.85 -21.05
CA GLU A 80 -28.92 -0.63 -21.87
C GLU A 80 -27.84 0.34 -21.40
N GLU A 81 -27.33 0.23 -20.17
CA GLU A 81 -26.40 1.20 -19.59
C GLU A 81 -25.28 0.52 -18.80
N ASN A 82 -24.04 0.99 -18.95
CA ASN A 82 -22.92 0.47 -18.16
C ASN A 82 -22.97 1.08 -16.75
N VAL A 83 -23.01 0.25 -15.71
CA VAL A 83 -22.99 0.73 -14.32
C VAL A 83 -21.97 -0.06 -13.50
N PRO A 84 -21.33 0.53 -12.49
CA PRO A 84 -20.34 -0.18 -11.68
C PRO A 84 -20.91 -1.48 -11.10
N THR A 85 -20.23 -2.60 -11.36
CA THR A 85 -20.63 -3.92 -10.86
C THR A 85 -19.87 -4.33 -9.60
N THR A 86 -18.78 -3.62 -9.31
CA THR A 86 -17.89 -3.91 -8.19
C THR A 86 -17.88 -2.76 -7.17
N ILE A 87 -17.90 -3.10 -5.88
CA ILE A 87 -17.70 -2.13 -4.80
C ILE A 87 -16.20 -1.91 -4.62
N HIS A 88 -15.79 -0.65 -4.42
CA HIS A 88 -14.39 -0.34 -4.19
C HIS A 88 -13.90 -0.86 -2.83
N PRO A 89 -12.60 -1.23 -2.70
CA PRO A 89 -12.06 -1.64 -1.41
C PRO A 89 -11.99 -0.47 -0.43
N GLU A 90 -12.13 -0.78 0.85
CA GLU A 90 -11.82 0.16 1.93
C GLU A 90 -10.46 -0.17 2.54
N PHE A 91 -9.71 0.86 2.92
CA PHE A 91 -8.50 0.73 3.71
C PHE A 91 -8.47 1.78 4.81
N GLN A 92 -8.66 1.34 6.05
CA GLN A 92 -8.68 2.18 7.23
C GLN A 92 -7.46 1.85 8.10
N PRO A 93 -6.28 2.44 7.82
CA PRO A 93 -5.05 2.05 8.49
C PRO A 93 -5.09 2.36 9.99
N LEU A 94 -5.77 3.42 10.41
CA LEU A 94 -5.83 3.81 11.83
C LEU A 94 -6.68 2.88 12.70
N ASP A 95 -7.54 2.05 12.08
CA ASP A 95 -8.33 1.03 12.78
C ASP A 95 -7.54 -0.26 13.02
N ILE A 96 -6.35 -0.38 12.40
CA ILE A 96 -5.45 -1.50 12.60
C ILE A 96 -4.71 -1.33 13.93
N SER A 97 -4.99 -2.23 14.88
CA SER A 97 -4.38 -2.20 16.22
C SER A 97 -2.92 -2.68 16.21
N VAL A 98 -1.99 -1.80 15.84
CA VAL A 98 -0.54 -2.04 15.81
C VAL A 98 0.26 -0.80 16.28
N ASP A 99 1.51 -1.01 16.73
CA ASP A 99 2.39 0.11 17.10
C ASP A 99 3.13 0.69 15.88
N TRP A 100 2.50 1.69 15.25
CA TRP A 100 3.06 2.40 14.09
C TRP A 100 4.45 2.98 14.31
N LYS A 101 4.88 3.24 15.55
CA LYS A 101 6.21 3.80 15.87
C LYS A 101 7.37 2.84 15.56
N LEU A 102 7.06 1.57 15.32
CA LEU A 102 8.04 0.57 14.92
C LEU A 102 8.53 0.77 13.49
N LEU A 103 7.73 1.44 12.65
CA LEU A 103 8.04 1.66 11.24
C LEU A 103 8.85 2.93 10.97
N PRO A 104 9.59 2.98 9.84
CA PRO A 104 10.18 4.19 9.30
C PRO A 104 9.13 5.23 8.95
N LYS A 105 9.47 6.52 9.12
CA LYS A 105 8.57 7.65 8.84
C LYS A 105 7.99 7.62 7.43
N ASP A 106 8.80 7.28 6.43
CA ASP A 106 8.38 7.23 5.02
C ASP A 106 7.36 6.13 4.76
N LEU A 107 7.51 4.95 5.39
CA LEU A 107 6.54 3.87 5.31
C LEU A 107 5.22 4.25 5.98
N ILE A 108 5.28 4.79 7.21
CA ILE A 108 4.07 5.26 7.92
C ILE A 108 3.33 6.28 7.06
N TYR A 109 4.02 7.35 6.63
CA TYR A 109 3.42 8.40 5.83
C TYR A 109 2.77 7.85 4.56
N SER A 110 3.48 6.99 3.82
CA SER A 110 2.97 6.44 2.56
C SER A 110 1.75 5.53 2.76
N ILE A 111 1.72 4.73 3.85
CA ILE A 111 0.58 3.86 4.17
C ILE A 111 -0.62 4.70 4.59
N LEU A 112 -0.42 5.68 5.49
CA LEU A 112 -1.49 6.54 5.98
C LEU A 112 -2.05 7.48 4.91
N TRP A 113 -1.32 7.71 3.82
CA TRP A 113 -1.74 8.55 2.71
C TRP A 113 -2.57 7.80 1.65
N LEU A 114 -2.62 6.46 1.68
CA LEU A 114 -3.43 5.70 0.72
C LEU A 114 -4.92 6.08 0.72
N PRO A 115 -5.60 6.23 1.87
CA PRO A 115 -7.01 6.65 1.90
C PRO A 115 -7.22 8.03 1.25
N ASP A 116 -6.31 8.98 1.49
CA ASP A 116 -6.39 10.32 0.88
C ASP A 116 -6.28 10.26 -0.66
N LYS A 117 -5.48 9.33 -1.20
CA LYS A 117 -5.41 9.12 -2.66
C LYS A 117 -6.67 8.49 -3.21
N GLN A 118 -7.28 7.57 -2.46
CA GLN A 118 -8.57 7.00 -2.82
C GLN A 118 -9.66 8.07 -2.82
N GLU A 119 -9.71 8.93 -1.81
CA GLU A 119 -10.66 10.05 -1.73
C GLU A 119 -10.49 11.04 -2.90
N GLN A 120 -9.25 11.35 -3.28
CA GLN A 120 -8.98 12.15 -4.48
C GLN A 120 -9.51 11.51 -5.76
N LEU A 121 -9.39 10.18 -5.90
CA LEU A 121 -9.96 9.46 -7.02
C LEU A 121 -11.50 9.49 -6.98
N HIS A 122 -12.11 9.31 -5.81
CA HIS A 122 -13.57 9.42 -5.64
C HIS A 122 -14.09 10.80 -5.99
N SER A 123 -13.43 11.85 -5.49
CA SER A 123 -13.78 13.25 -5.82
C SER A 123 -13.69 13.50 -7.32
N ARG A 124 -12.67 12.95 -8.01
CA ARG A 124 -12.55 13.05 -9.46
C ARG A 124 -13.69 12.32 -10.19
N LEU A 125 -14.06 11.12 -9.74
CA LEU A 125 -15.15 10.35 -10.33
C LEU A 125 -16.49 11.05 -10.16
N ALA A 126 -16.77 11.59 -8.96
CA ALA A 126 -17.97 12.38 -8.70
C ALA A 126 -18.04 13.60 -9.64
N GLY A 127 -16.92 14.29 -9.86
CA GLY A 127 -16.87 15.41 -10.83
C GLY A 127 -17.16 14.99 -12.27
N ILE A 128 -16.75 13.79 -12.69
CA ILE A 128 -17.09 13.25 -14.02
C ILE A 128 -18.58 12.95 -14.11
N GLU A 129 -19.16 12.31 -13.09
CA GLU A 129 -20.59 12.02 -13.03
C GLU A 129 -21.44 13.30 -13.03
N GLU A 130 -20.97 14.39 -12.42
CA GLU A 130 -21.70 15.65 -12.37
C GLU A 130 -21.58 16.48 -13.66
N TYR A 131 -20.37 16.57 -14.24
CA TYR A 131 -20.07 17.51 -15.32
C TYR A 131 -19.81 16.87 -16.69
N SER A 132 -19.66 15.56 -16.75
CA SER A 132 -19.29 14.82 -17.98
C SER A 132 -20.03 13.49 -18.09
N TYR A 133 -21.28 13.48 -17.61
CA TYR A 133 -22.17 12.31 -17.67
C TYR A 133 -22.46 11.92 -19.13
N ASP A 134 -21.99 10.74 -19.55
CA ASP A 134 -22.01 10.26 -20.94
C ASP A 134 -22.64 8.86 -21.10
N PRO A 135 -23.94 8.69 -20.84
CA PRO A 135 -24.62 7.41 -21.06
C PRO A 135 -24.71 7.08 -22.57
N PRO A 136 -24.80 5.78 -22.93
CA PRO A 136 -24.89 4.63 -22.04
C PRO A 136 -23.55 4.04 -21.58
N GLU A 137 -22.44 4.34 -22.25
CA GLU A 137 -21.16 3.66 -22.00
C GLU A 137 -20.39 4.20 -20.80
N HIS A 138 -20.63 5.46 -20.40
CA HIS A 138 -19.91 6.16 -19.33
C HIS A 138 -18.39 6.07 -19.50
N THR A 139 -17.92 6.36 -20.72
CA THR A 139 -16.58 5.94 -21.17
C THR A 139 -15.49 6.60 -20.35
N GLU A 140 -15.58 7.91 -20.12
CA GLU A 140 -14.57 8.63 -19.33
C GLU A 140 -14.57 8.16 -17.88
N TYR A 141 -15.75 7.96 -17.29
CA TYR A 141 -15.89 7.46 -15.93
C TYR A 141 -15.19 6.10 -15.75
N PHE A 142 -15.49 5.11 -16.61
CA PHE A 142 -14.88 3.79 -16.51
C PHE A 142 -13.37 3.80 -16.80
N TRP A 143 -12.90 4.63 -17.74
CA TRP A 143 -11.46 4.77 -17.96
C TRP A 143 -10.75 5.33 -16.72
N VAL A 144 -11.27 6.40 -16.13
CA VAL A 144 -10.67 7.02 -14.95
C VAL A 144 -10.76 6.08 -13.74
N ARG A 145 -11.90 5.45 -13.52
CA ARG A 145 -12.13 4.52 -12.40
C ARG A 145 -11.18 3.34 -12.49
N ARG A 146 -11.17 2.63 -13.61
CA ARG A 146 -10.37 1.41 -13.77
C ARG A 146 -8.87 1.69 -13.69
N ARG A 147 -8.41 2.73 -14.39
CA ARG A 147 -6.99 3.14 -14.38
C ARG A 147 -6.55 3.62 -13.01
N GLY A 148 -7.36 4.45 -12.34
CA GLY A 148 -7.05 5.00 -11.02
C GLY A 148 -6.97 3.90 -9.96
N TYR A 149 -7.88 2.93 -9.97
CA TYR A 149 -7.82 1.80 -9.06
C TYR A 149 -6.66 0.85 -9.37
N ALA A 150 -6.31 0.63 -10.64
CA ALA A 150 -5.09 -0.11 -10.99
C ALA A 150 -3.83 0.58 -10.42
N GLU A 151 -3.74 1.90 -10.49
CA GLU A 151 -2.62 2.65 -9.90
C GLU A 151 -2.61 2.59 -8.37
N LEU A 152 -3.77 2.67 -7.71
CA LEU A 152 -3.88 2.53 -6.24
C LEU A 152 -3.46 1.13 -5.79
N GLY A 153 -3.90 0.08 -6.49
CA GLY A 153 -3.54 -1.31 -6.18
C GLY A 153 -2.04 -1.56 -6.34
N LEU A 154 -1.41 -1.01 -7.38
CA LEU A 154 0.05 -1.09 -7.56
C LEU A 154 0.81 -0.36 -6.45
N GLN A 155 0.32 0.80 -6.00
CA GLN A 155 0.92 1.52 -4.87
C GLN A 155 0.83 0.73 -3.57
N ALA A 156 -0.32 0.12 -3.30
CA ALA A 156 -0.50 -0.74 -2.14
C ALA A 156 0.40 -1.99 -2.19
N SER A 157 0.58 -2.58 -3.37
CA SER A 157 1.48 -3.72 -3.58
C SER A 157 2.94 -3.35 -3.35
N ASP A 158 3.38 -2.18 -3.83
CA ASP A 158 4.73 -1.68 -3.53
C ASP A 158 4.92 -1.44 -2.02
N LEU A 159 3.92 -0.85 -1.35
CA LEU A 159 3.96 -0.65 0.11
C LEU A 159 4.06 -1.97 0.85
N ALA A 160 3.28 -2.97 0.46
CA ALA A 160 3.30 -4.30 1.04
C ALA A 160 4.69 -4.95 0.86
N ARG A 161 5.29 -4.83 -0.32
CA ARG A 161 6.65 -5.30 -0.60
C ARG A 161 7.71 -4.59 0.25
N ARG A 162 7.69 -3.26 0.32
CA ARG A 162 8.63 -2.48 1.15
C ARG A 162 8.49 -2.81 2.63
N LEU A 163 7.26 -3.01 3.10
CA LEU A 163 7.00 -3.40 4.48
C LEU A 163 7.49 -4.83 4.78
N ARG A 164 7.29 -5.80 3.88
CA ARG A 164 7.87 -7.15 4.02
C ARG A 164 9.40 -7.10 4.16
N MET A 165 10.08 -6.33 3.30
CA MET A 165 11.53 -6.14 3.40
C MET A 165 11.94 -5.52 4.74
N HIS A 166 11.23 -4.50 5.21
CA HIS A 166 11.52 -3.86 6.50
C HIS A 166 11.30 -4.80 7.69
N ALA A 167 10.22 -5.58 7.66
CA ALA A 167 9.83 -6.50 8.72
C ALA A 167 10.59 -7.83 8.69
N GLY A 168 11.42 -8.08 7.67
CA GLY A 168 12.12 -9.35 7.49
C GLY A 168 11.18 -10.52 7.18
N ILE A 169 10.05 -10.23 6.53
CA ILE A 169 9.07 -11.22 6.07
C ILE A 169 9.47 -11.70 4.67
N PRO A 170 9.35 -13.01 4.36
CA PRO A 170 9.62 -13.52 3.02
C PRO A 170 8.83 -12.74 1.95
N LEU A 171 9.49 -12.45 0.84
CA LEU A 171 8.82 -11.90 -0.34
C LEU A 171 8.06 -13.02 -1.05
N GLU A 172 6.98 -12.63 -1.70
CA GLU A 172 6.18 -13.55 -2.50
C GLU A 172 6.91 -13.85 -3.81
N GLU A 173 7.34 -15.10 -3.96
CA GLU A 173 7.93 -15.59 -5.21
C GLU A 173 6.80 -15.98 -6.15
N HIS A 174 6.76 -15.36 -7.33
CA HIS A 174 5.81 -15.74 -8.38
C HIS A 174 6.49 -16.74 -9.32
N LEU A 175 5.82 -17.85 -9.62
CA LEU A 175 6.30 -18.75 -10.66
C LEU A 175 6.14 -18.08 -12.04
N PRO A 176 7.04 -18.34 -13.01
CA PRO A 176 7.03 -17.65 -14.31
C PRO A 176 5.72 -17.75 -15.10
N ASP A 177 4.97 -18.83 -14.92
CA ASP A 177 3.72 -19.12 -15.64
C ASP A 177 2.46 -18.89 -14.79
N GLU A 178 2.62 -18.34 -13.58
CA GLU A 178 1.48 -18.04 -12.71
C GLU A 178 0.91 -16.64 -12.97
N TRP A 179 -0.39 -16.53 -12.77
CA TRP A 179 -1.09 -15.26 -12.86
C TRP A 179 -0.51 -14.26 -11.84
N ASN A 180 -0.23 -13.04 -12.29
CA ASN A 180 0.31 -11.97 -11.46
C ASN A 180 -0.64 -10.77 -11.45
N ARG A 181 -1.17 -10.44 -10.26
CA ARG A 181 -2.08 -9.32 -10.03
C ARG A 181 -1.52 -7.99 -10.53
N ASP A 182 -0.29 -7.69 -10.15
CA ASP A 182 0.34 -6.40 -10.44
C ASP A 182 0.61 -6.25 -11.94
N GLN A 183 0.97 -7.35 -12.61
CA GLN A 183 1.09 -7.35 -14.07
C GLN A 183 -0.27 -7.09 -14.73
N HIS A 184 -1.34 -7.73 -14.24
CA HIS A 184 -2.67 -7.49 -14.77
C HIS A 184 -3.14 -6.03 -14.60
N MET A 185 -2.87 -5.41 -13.44
CA MET A 185 -3.16 -3.98 -13.23
C MET A 185 -2.34 -3.07 -14.17
N LYS A 186 -1.07 -3.39 -14.43
CA LYS A 186 -0.26 -2.67 -15.43
C LYS A 186 -0.84 -2.80 -16.84
N ASP A 187 -1.34 -3.98 -17.19
CA ASP A 187 -1.96 -4.24 -18.48
C ASP A 187 -3.28 -3.46 -18.65
N VAL A 188 -4.07 -3.34 -17.58
CA VAL A 188 -5.27 -2.47 -17.54
C VAL A 188 -4.91 -1.02 -17.83
N ILE A 189 -3.90 -0.47 -17.13
CA ILE A 189 -3.43 0.91 -17.35
C ILE A 189 -3.01 1.10 -18.80
N LYS A 190 -2.15 0.21 -19.31
CA LYS A 190 -1.67 0.24 -20.69
C LYS A 190 -2.82 0.20 -21.72
N ASN A 191 -3.83 -0.65 -21.48
CA ASN A 191 -4.99 -0.78 -22.35
C ASN A 191 -5.82 0.52 -22.40
N ILE A 192 -6.08 1.11 -21.22
CA ILE A 192 -6.86 2.34 -21.11
C ILE A 192 -6.12 3.51 -21.73
N ASP A 193 -4.82 3.65 -21.45
CA ASP A 193 -4.00 4.73 -22.02
C ASP A 193 -3.98 4.66 -23.55
N ALA A 194 -3.80 3.47 -24.13
CA ALA A 194 -3.87 3.28 -25.58
C ALA A 194 -5.26 3.62 -26.17
N LYS A 195 -6.35 3.25 -25.48
CA LYS A 195 -7.73 3.58 -25.89
C LYS A 195 -7.97 5.10 -25.87
N ARG A 196 -7.48 5.77 -24.83
CA ARG A 196 -7.60 7.22 -24.66
C ARG A 196 -6.83 7.96 -25.74
N GLU A 197 -5.57 7.60 -25.97
CA GLU A 197 -4.75 8.19 -27.05
C GLU A 197 -5.40 7.99 -28.43
N ALA A 198 -5.98 6.82 -28.69
CA ALA A 198 -6.69 6.57 -29.94
C ALA A 198 -7.96 7.42 -30.08
N HIS A 199 -8.69 7.63 -28.99
CA HIS A 199 -9.88 8.49 -28.97
C HIS A 199 -9.51 9.97 -29.19
N GLU A 200 -8.47 10.46 -28.51
CA GLU A 200 -7.98 11.83 -28.66
C GLU A 200 -7.48 12.09 -30.09
N ARG A 201 -6.77 11.14 -30.70
CA ARG A 201 -6.37 11.20 -32.11
C ARG A 201 -7.58 11.32 -33.05
N ARG A 202 -8.57 10.43 -32.92
CA ARG A 202 -9.81 10.50 -33.73
C ARG A 202 -10.52 11.86 -33.58
N ARG A 203 -10.54 12.42 -32.36
CA ARG A 203 -11.17 13.71 -32.10
C ARG A 203 -10.40 14.87 -32.75
N SER A 204 -9.06 14.79 -32.77
CA SER A 204 -8.22 15.79 -33.44
C SER A 204 -8.30 15.73 -34.98
N GLU A 205 -8.53 14.55 -35.55
CA GLU A 205 -8.62 14.33 -36.99
C GLU A 205 -10.00 14.70 -37.58
N ASN A 206 -11.06 14.78 -36.77
CA ASN A 206 -12.41 15.12 -37.22
C ASN A 206 -13.09 16.24 -36.40
N PRO A 207 -12.66 17.52 -36.56
CA PRO A 207 -13.13 18.64 -35.74
C PRO A 207 -14.56 19.14 -36.06
N ILE A 208 -15.25 18.59 -37.08
CA ILE A 208 -16.49 19.17 -37.62
C ILE A 208 -17.76 18.82 -36.80
N GLN A 209 -17.71 17.84 -35.89
CA GLN A 209 -18.91 17.41 -35.14
C GLN A 209 -19.30 18.27 -33.91
N LEU A 210 -18.59 19.37 -33.61
CA LEU A 210 -18.86 20.24 -32.44
C LEU A 210 -19.55 21.57 -32.77
N GLN A 211 -20.17 21.71 -33.96
CA GLN A 211 -21.03 22.84 -34.29
C GLN A 211 -22.48 22.41 -34.48
N PHE A 212 -23.16 21.93 -33.44
CA PHE A 212 -24.63 21.95 -33.35
C PHE A 212 -25.06 22.11 -31.90
#